data_AF-A0A1A8C3C9-F1
#
_entry.id   AF-A0A1A8C3C9-F1
#
_cell.length_a   1.000
_cell.length_b   1.000
_cell.length_c   1.000
_cell.angle_alpha   90.00
_cell.angle_beta   90.00
_cell.angle_gamma   90.00
#
_symmetry.space_group_name_H-M   'P 1'
#
loop_
_entity.id
_entity.type
_entity.pdbx_description
1 polymer ?
#
loop_
_entity_poly.entity_id
_entity_poly.type
_entity_poly.pdbx_seq_one_letter_code
_entity_poly.pdbx_strand_id
1 'polypeptide(L)'
;GRWTNDGIDIHHNFPDLNSMLWEAESKKWIPRKMANHHVSIPEWYQSENASVALETRALIAWMEKMPFVLGGNLQGGELVVTFPYDRTRSQGVAREQTPTPDDHVFRWLAFSYASTHRLMTDANRRACH
;
A
#
# COMPACT_ATOMS: atom_id res chain seq x y z
N GLY A 1 -16.01 11.82 5.62
CA GLY A 1 -16.15 10.36 5.69
C GLY A 1 -15.09 9.69 4.86
N ARG A 2 -15.20 9.79 3.52
CA ARG A 2 -14.16 9.33 2.57
C ARG A 2 -13.01 10.33 2.39
N TRP A 3 -13.33 11.61 2.39
CA TRP A 3 -12.40 12.72 2.19
C TRP A 3 -12.08 13.40 3.53
N THR A 4 -10.90 14.01 3.62
CA THR A 4 -10.52 14.93 4.70
C THR A 4 -11.37 16.21 4.65
N ASN A 5 -11.19 17.09 5.64
CA ASN A 5 -11.82 18.41 5.65
C ASN A 5 -11.47 19.24 4.41
N ASP A 6 -10.27 19.06 3.87
CA ASP A 6 -9.77 19.79 2.71
C ASP A 6 -10.10 19.11 1.37
N GLY A 7 -10.94 18.06 1.39
CA GLY A 7 -11.37 17.35 0.19
C GLY A 7 -10.33 16.40 -0.39
N ILE A 8 -9.35 15.95 0.41
CA ILE A 8 -8.29 15.03 -0.03
C ILE A 8 -8.66 13.58 0.33
N ASP A 9 -8.40 12.64 -0.58
CA ASP A 9 -8.57 11.20 -0.33
C ASP A 9 -7.28 10.62 0.25
N ILE A 10 -7.30 10.31 1.55
CA ILE A 10 -6.13 9.81 2.28
C ILE A 10 -5.57 8.50 1.69
N HIS A 11 -6.41 7.66 1.08
CA HIS A 11 -5.96 6.39 0.48
C HIS A 11 -5.13 6.59 -0.78
N HIS A 12 -5.29 7.74 -1.45
CA HIS A 12 -4.55 8.11 -2.65
C HIS A 12 -3.55 9.25 -2.39
N ASN A 13 -3.32 9.61 -1.13
CA ASN A 13 -2.49 10.76 -0.78
C ASN A 13 -1.08 10.38 -0.32
N PHE A 14 -0.78 9.10 -0.03
CA PHE A 14 0.57 8.62 0.29
C PHE A 14 1.54 8.75 -0.92
N PRO A 15 2.85 8.92 -0.69
CA PRO A 15 3.81 9.04 -1.78
C PRO A 15 3.92 7.72 -2.55
N ASP A 16 3.98 7.81 -3.88
CA ASP A 16 4.15 6.65 -4.75
C ASP A 16 5.61 6.18 -4.77
N LEU A 17 5.95 5.29 -3.83
CA LEU A 17 7.28 4.68 -3.75
C LEU A 17 7.41 3.47 -4.68
N ASN A 18 6.30 2.91 -5.19
CA ASN A 18 6.30 1.75 -6.09
C ASN A 18 6.97 2.12 -7.41
N SER A 19 6.56 3.24 -8.00
CA SER A 19 7.14 3.74 -9.26
C SER A 19 8.65 3.95 -9.15
N MET A 20 9.11 4.52 -8.03
CA MET A 20 10.54 4.76 -7.78
C MET A 20 11.33 3.46 -7.63
N LEU A 21 10.79 2.51 -6.86
CA LEU A 21 11.40 1.19 -6.67
C LEU A 21 11.51 0.45 -8.01
N TRP A 22 10.43 0.38 -8.79
CA TRP A 22 10.41 -0.34 -10.06
C TRP A 22 11.29 0.32 -11.13
N GLU A 23 11.35 1.66 -11.15
CA GLU A 23 12.30 2.38 -12.01
C GLU A 23 13.75 2.03 -11.65
N ALA A 24 14.10 2.03 -10.35
CA ALA A 24 15.42 1.65 -9.89
C ALA A 24 15.76 0.18 -10.21
N GLU A 25 14.81 -0.75 -10.07
CA GLU A 25 14.95 -2.15 -10.48
C GLU A 25 15.24 -2.27 -11.98
N SER A 26 14.47 -1.57 -12.82
CA SER A 26 14.65 -1.59 -14.29
C SER A 26 16.05 -1.09 -14.71
N LYS A 27 16.58 -0.10 -13.99
CA LYS A 27 17.92 0.46 -14.19
C LYS A 27 19.03 -0.37 -13.53
N LYS A 28 18.68 -1.50 -12.89
CA LYS A 28 19.60 -2.38 -12.12
C LYS A 28 20.38 -1.62 -11.04
N TRP A 29 19.72 -0.68 -10.38
CA TRP A 29 20.29 0.11 -9.30
C TRP A 29 20.24 -0.59 -7.95
N ILE A 30 19.42 -1.63 -7.80
CA ILE A 30 19.28 -2.38 -6.56
C ILE A 30 20.20 -3.61 -6.56
N PRO A 31 20.97 -3.88 -5.48
CA PRO A 31 21.10 -3.09 -4.25
C PRO A 31 22.23 -2.03 -4.29
N ARG A 32 22.98 -1.95 -5.40
CA ARG A 32 24.28 -1.25 -5.45
C ARG A 32 24.21 0.27 -5.30
N LYS A 33 23.14 0.90 -5.79
CA LYS A 33 22.91 2.34 -5.80
C LYS A 33 21.68 2.75 -4.98
N MET A 34 20.78 1.82 -4.72
CA MET A 34 19.56 2.03 -3.96
C MET A 34 19.18 0.74 -3.23
N ALA A 35 18.70 0.86 -1.99
CA ALA A 35 18.18 -0.28 -1.24
C ALA A 35 16.78 -0.69 -1.76
N ASN A 36 16.44 -1.97 -1.62
CA ASN A 36 15.08 -2.48 -1.88
C ASN A 36 14.11 -2.24 -0.71
N HIS A 37 14.55 -1.51 0.31
CA HIS A 37 13.79 -1.20 1.52
C HIS A 37 14.04 0.27 1.90
N HIS A 38 13.18 0.84 2.74
CA HIS A 38 13.35 2.22 3.25
C HIS A 38 13.58 3.24 2.12
N VAL A 39 12.80 3.14 1.04
CA VAL A 39 12.83 4.09 -0.08
C VAL A 39 12.52 5.48 0.46
N SER A 40 13.42 6.44 0.24
CA SER A 40 13.29 7.78 0.79
C SER A 40 12.07 8.50 0.21
N ILE A 41 11.34 9.21 1.09
CA ILE A 41 10.22 10.05 0.67
C ILE A 41 10.77 11.22 -0.17
N PRO A 42 10.22 11.49 -1.35
CA PRO A 42 10.72 12.54 -2.23
C PRO A 42 10.66 13.92 -1.60
N GLU A 43 11.66 14.77 -1.87
CA GLU A 43 11.73 16.12 -1.32
C GLU A 43 10.50 16.98 -1.67
N TRP A 44 10.00 16.85 -2.91
CA TRP A 44 8.79 17.55 -3.34
C TRP A 44 7.57 17.22 -2.48
N TYR A 45 7.48 16.00 -1.93
CA TYR A 45 6.38 15.57 -1.07
C TYR A 45 6.48 16.17 0.35
N GLN A 46 7.70 16.49 0.78
CA GLN A 46 7.96 17.13 2.07
C GLN A 46 7.75 18.65 2.03
N SER A 47 7.67 19.25 0.84
CA SER A 47 7.42 20.69 0.70
C SER A 47 6.07 21.11 1.27
N GLU A 48 6.00 22.34 1.79
CA GLU A 48 4.75 22.95 2.31
C GLU A 48 3.69 23.13 1.22
N ASN A 49 4.13 23.30 -0.04
CA ASN A 49 3.26 23.47 -1.19
C ASN A 49 2.70 22.14 -1.75
N ALA A 50 3.15 20.99 -1.22
CA ALA A 50 2.63 19.70 -1.65
C ALA A 50 1.20 19.49 -1.14
N SER A 51 0.30 19.05 -2.03
CA SER A 51 -1.07 18.70 -1.70
C SER A 51 -1.11 17.36 -0.91
N VAL A 52 -0.71 17.44 0.36
CA VAL A 52 -0.66 16.32 1.29
C VAL A 52 -1.47 16.67 2.52
N ALA A 53 -2.47 15.86 2.82
CA ALA A 53 -3.32 15.97 3.98
C ALA A 53 -2.51 15.89 5.28
N LEU A 54 -2.93 16.65 6.30
CA LEU A 54 -2.29 16.65 7.61
C LEU A 54 -2.30 15.26 8.25
N GLU A 55 -3.39 14.51 8.06
CA GLU A 55 -3.56 13.13 8.51
C GLU A 55 -2.50 12.21 7.89
N THR A 56 -2.24 12.35 6.59
CA THR A 56 -1.23 11.56 5.88
C THR A 56 0.19 11.90 6.38
N ARG A 57 0.50 13.18 6.59
CA ARG A 57 1.79 13.60 7.17
C ARG A 57 1.97 13.04 8.59
N ALA A 58 0.92 13.09 9.41
CA ALA A 58 0.96 12.57 10.78
C ALA A 58 1.20 11.05 10.80
N LEU A 59 0.54 10.29 9.91
CA LEU A 59 0.75 8.85 9.78
C LEU A 59 2.18 8.52 9.34
N ILE A 60 2.71 9.24 8.34
CA ILE A 60 4.11 9.06 7.90
C ILE A 60 5.08 9.30 9.05
N ALA A 61 4.96 10.43 9.74
CA ALA A 61 5.84 10.77 10.86
C ALA A 61 5.74 9.74 12.00
N TRP A 62 4.54 9.18 12.24
CA TRP A 62 4.36 8.12 13.23
C TRP A 62 5.02 6.80 12.82
N MET A 63 4.89 6.41 11.55
CA MET A 63 5.53 5.21 11.00
C MET A 63 7.06 5.33 10.97
N GLU A 64 7.62 6.53 10.75
CA GLU A 64 9.07 6.75 10.82
C GLU A 64 9.60 6.71 12.26
N LYS A 65 8.78 7.13 13.23
CA LYS A 65 9.17 7.21 14.64
C LYS A 65 9.12 5.86 15.36
N MET A 66 8.23 4.96 14.95
CA MET A 66 7.98 3.69 15.62
C MET A 66 8.29 2.51 14.70
N PRO A 67 9.10 1.53 15.12
CA PRO A 67 9.47 0.38 14.28
C PRO A 67 8.32 -0.65 14.24
N PHE A 68 7.23 -0.33 13.52
CA PHE A 68 6.13 -1.26 13.31
C PHE A 68 6.61 -2.49 12.52
N VAL A 69 6.22 -3.68 13.00
CA VAL A 69 6.55 -4.95 12.33
C VAL A 69 5.38 -5.44 11.48
N LEU A 70 4.15 -5.20 11.91
CA LEU A 70 2.93 -5.58 11.22
C LEU A 70 1.89 -4.46 11.36
N GLY A 71 1.20 -4.15 10.28
CA GLY A 71 0.11 -3.18 10.24
C GLY A 71 -1.05 -3.70 9.39
N GLY A 72 -2.25 -3.18 9.66
CA GLY A 72 -3.44 -3.47 8.89
C GLY A 72 -4.36 -2.25 8.86
N ASN A 73 -5.02 -2.02 7.72
CA ASN A 73 -5.97 -0.95 7.53
C ASN A 73 -7.37 -1.54 7.25
N LEU A 74 -8.39 -1.04 7.94
CA LEU A 74 -9.76 -1.51 7.81
C LEU A 74 -10.57 -0.57 6.92
N GLN A 75 -11.16 -1.12 5.87
CA GLN A 75 -11.97 -0.37 4.90
C GLN A 75 -13.37 -0.97 4.80
N GLY A 76 -14.36 -0.13 4.52
CA GLY A 76 -15.71 -0.56 4.18
C GLY A 76 -15.95 -0.42 2.68
N GLY A 77 -16.69 -1.37 2.10
CA GLY A 77 -17.09 -1.35 0.69
C GLY A 77 -17.10 -2.74 0.07
N GLU A 78 -16.08 -3.53 0.39
CA GLU A 78 -15.95 -4.92 -0.04
C GLU A 78 -15.62 -5.82 1.16
N LEU A 79 -15.92 -7.12 1.04
CA LEU A 79 -15.55 -8.13 2.02
C LEU A 79 -14.39 -8.99 1.49
N VAL A 80 -13.18 -8.44 1.56
CA VAL A 80 -11.95 -9.06 1.07
C VAL A 80 -10.77 -8.63 1.94
N VAL A 81 -9.67 -9.39 1.89
CA VAL A 81 -8.37 -8.96 2.42
C VAL A 81 -7.46 -8.66 1.24
N THR A 82 -7.01 -7.42 1.13
CA THR A 82 -6.00 -7.01 0.14
C THR A 82 -4.62 -6.94 0.78
N PHE A 83 -3.60 -7.18 -0.04
CA PHE A 83 -2.20 -7.12 0.38
C PHE A 83 -1.34 -6.63 -0.79
N PRO A 84 -0.13 -6.11 -0.52
CA PRO A 84 0.67 -5.46 -1.56
C PRO A 84 1.09 -6.39 -2.70
N TYR A 85 1.32 -5.87 -3.91
CA TYR A 85 1.20 -4.46 -4.30
C TYR A 85 -0.23 -4.10 -4.78
N ASP A 86 -0.68 -2.88 -4.45
CA ASP A 86 -1.98 -2.34 -4.91
C ASP A 86 -1.94 -1.76 -6.34
N ARG A 87 -0.74 -1.65 -6.94
CA ARG A 87 -0.54 -1.17 -8.32
C ARG A 87 0.07 -2.26 -9.19
N THR A 88 -0.24 -2.19 -10.48
CA THR A 88 0.38 -3.00 -11.52
C THR A 88 1.72 -2.39 -11.93
N ARG A 89 2.70 -3.25 -12.24
CA ARG A 89 4.01 -2.81 -12.76
C ARG A 89 3.89 -2.29 -14.20
N SER A 90 3.01 -2.88 -15.00
CA SER A 90 2.83 -2.53 -16.40
C SER A 90 1.94 -1.30 -16.58
N GLN A 91 2.45 -0.28 -17.27
CA GLN A 91 1.67 0.94 -17.56
C GLN A 91 0.43 0.62 -18.40
N GLY A 92 -0.72 1.12 -17.98
CA GLY A 92 -2.00 0.93 -18.70
C GLY A 92 -2.67 -0.42 -18.49
N VAL A 93 -2.09 -1.31 -17.68
CA VAL A 93 -2.71 -2.60 -17.33
C VAL A 93 -3.50 -2.46 -16.04
N ALA A 94 -4.82 -2.66 -16.13
CA ALA A 94 -5.72 -2.49 -14.98
C ALA A 94 -5.66 -3.65 -13.97
N ARG A 95 -5.33 -4.87 -14.42
CA ARG A 95 -5.26 -6.07 -13.59
C ARG A 95 -4.08 -6.93 -14.01
N GLU A 96 -3.07 -7.04 -13.16
CA GLU A 96 -1.88 -7.87 -13.34
C GLU A 96 -1.39 -8.34 -11.97
N GLN A 97 -0.98 -9.61 -11.86
CA GLN A 97 -0.35 -10.07 -10.63
C GLN A 97 1.01 -9.39 -10.46
N THR A 98 1.14 -8.60 -9.39
CA THR A 98 2.37 -7.90 -9.04
C THR A 98 2.84 -8.36 -7.67
N PRO A 99 3.48 -9.55 -7.58
CA PRO A 99 3.88 -10.11 -6.30
C PRO A 99 5.00 -9.29 -5.65
N THR A 100 4.99 -9.26 -4.33
CA THR A 100 6.13 -8.76 -3.53
C THR A 100 7.18 -9.86 -3.36
N PRO A 101 8.43 -9.51 -2.98
CA PRO A 101 9.42 -10.51 -2.56
C PRO A 101 8.91 -11.43 -1.43
N ASP A 102 8.01 -10.92 -0.57
CA ASP A 102 7.43 -11.62 0.58
C ASP A 102 5.99 -12.11 0.33
N ASP A 103 5.61 -12.35 -0.93
CA ASP A 103 4.23 -12.68 -1.33
C ASP A 103 3.64 -13.85 -0.53
N HIS A 104 4.45 -14.89 -0.26
CA HIS A 104 4.01 -16.04 0.53
C HIS A 104 3.62 -15.66 1.98
N VAL A 105 4.33 -14.70 2.60
CA VAL A 105 4.01 -14.19 3.94
C VAL A 105 2.71 -13.42 3.91
N PHE A 106 2.55 -12.52 2.93
CA PHE A 106 1.32 -11.73 2.78
C PHE A 106 0.09 -12.62 2.53
N ARG A 107 0.22 -13.64 1.69
CA ARG A 107 -0.85 -14.62 1.46
C ARG A 107 -1.20 -15.38 2.73
N TRP A 108 -0.21 -15.76 3.52
CA TRP A 108 -0.44 -16.42 4.81
C TRP A 108 -1.13 -15.49 5.81
N LEU A 109 -0.72 -14.22 5.90
CA LEU A 109 -1.37 -13.22 6.76
C LEU A 109 -2.82 -12.98 6.33
N ALA A 110 -3.06 -12.81 5.03
CA ALA A 110 -4.40 -12.63 4.48
C ALA A 110 -5.30 -13.83 4.76
N PHE A 111 -4.77 -15.05 4.56
CA PHE A 111 -5.48 -16.27 4.88
C PHE A 111 -5.79 -16.39 6.39
N SER A 112 -4.85 -16.01 7.25
CA SER A 112 -5.03 -16.08 8.72
C SER A 112 -6.19 -15.20 9.19
N TYR A 113 -6.35 -14.01 8.61
CA TYR A 113 -7.52 -13.17 8.89
C TYR A 113 -8.79 -13.71 8.24
N ALA A 114 -8.75 -13.98 6.93
CA ALA A 114 -9.94 -14.36 6.17
C ALA A 114 -10.55 -15.68 6.66
N SER A 115 -9.73 -16.67 7.03
CA SER A 115 -10.17 -18.00 7.50
C SER A 115 -10.87 -17.98 8.85
N THR A 116 -10.66 -16.94 9.67
CA THR A 116 -11.33 -16.78 10.97
C THR A 116 -12.54 -15.85 10.89
N HIS A 117 -12.68 -15.11 9.79
CA HIS A 117 -13.78 -14.18 9.58
C HIS A 117 -15.01 -14.89 8.98
N ARG A 118 -16.00 -15.20 9.82
CA ARG A 118 -17.21 -15.98 9.47
C ARG A 118 -17.85 -15.63 8.12
N LEU A 119 -17.98 -14.34 7.81
CA LEU A 119 -18.62 -13.89 6.57
C LEU A 119 -17.70 -13.95 5.34
N MET A 120 -16.37 -13.94 5.53
CA MET A 120 -15.40 -14.06 4.42
C MET A 120 -15.26 -15.52 3.99
N THR A 121 -15.44 -16.47 4.92
CA THR A 121 -15.40 -17.91 4.65
C THR A 121 -16.71 -18.50 4.12
N ASP A 122 -17.78 -17.70 4.03
CA ASP A 122 -19.08 -18.18 3.60
C ASP A 122 -19.11 -18.45 2.09
N ALA A 123 -19.03 -19.73 1.72
CA ALA A 123 -19.05 -20.19 0.32
C ALA A 123 -20.37 -19.87 -0.42
N ASN A 124 -21.46 -19.57 0.31
CA ASN A 124 -22.73 -19.22 -0.31
C ASN A 124 -22.83 -17.73 -0.67
N ARG A 125 -21.83 -16.92 -0.28
CA ARG A 125 -21.81 -15.50 -0.60
C ARG A 125 -21.31 -15.30 -2.03
N ARG A 126 -21.97 -14.42 -2.78
CA ARG A 126 -21.46 -13.96 -4.08
C ARG A 126 -20.14 -13.22 -3.85
N ALA A 127 -19.12 -13.56 -4.65
CA ALA A 127 -17.91 -12.76 -4.74
C ALA A 127 -18.29 -11.33 -5.14
N CYS A 128 -17.72 -10.34 -4.45
CA CYS A 128 -17.82 -8.94 -4.87
C CYS A 128 -16.98 -8.74 -6.16
N HIS A 129 -17.36 -7.75 -6.98
CA HIS A 129 -17.03 -7.61 -8.41
C HIS A 129 -15.67 -6.95 -8.70
#